data_AF-A0A1Y0CDB1-F1
#
_entry.id   AF-A0A1Y0CDB1-F1
#
_cell.length_a   1.000
_cell.length_b   1.000
_cell.length_c   1.000
_cell.angle_alpha   90.00
_cell.angle_beta   90.00
_cell.angle_gamma   90.00
#
_symmetry.space_group_name_H-M   'P 1'
#
loop_
_entity.id
_entity.type
_entity.pdbx_description
1 polymer ?
#
loop_
_entity_poly.entity_id
_entity_poly.type
_entity_poly.pdbx_seq_one_letter_code
_entity_poly.pdbx_strand_id
1 'polypeptide(L)'
;MSKLQSQLALFGAIDQEVVNAKTRLRAGDTGRDAAIDSAVIDMVGRFLPGSTGFGQSGWYQELQVLVQSQASHSSDSGAFTFPDLRTAVDDLAERHDDEETDDRDPILARATYAAVVLDKIYRLTGPPEGISPLTVLDRTLAGWTDEPIDDLTFRLESQIDDINSRADWVLSAEMFVGGPFARASKPCFGALRKVDGKYCAYITTDDTADDLTVADVAKIVDPINWHNCCSFFCEMQNQNPQFSDGWSRLVERISGECTKYYLDTALIFWKQQLPDGSLYINYDLDSDRQHDSMYVEVDSGYIWVSPLQPNGVRIRTSKLERVNGLSPTATAALACLMGWGTVASEMLGGTARKHMQNPNKPPAMLPLLLSPDNSSAYQ
;
A
#
# COMPACT_ATOMS: atom_id res chain seq x y z
N MET A 1 -11.34 -10.51 -9.34
CA MET A 1 -9.94 -10.02 -9.42
C MET A 1 -9.31 -10.08 -8.03
N SER A 2 -8.03 -9.76 -7.84
CA SER A 2 -7.51 -9.67 -6.46
C SER A 2 -8.11 -8.45 -5.73
N LYS A 3 -8.41 -8.57 -4.43
CA LYS A 3 -8.94 -7.44 -3.61
C LYS A 3 -8.08 -6.19 -3.72
N LEU A 4 -6.77 -6.38 -3.87
CA LEU A 4 -5.81 -5.30 -3.98
C LEU A 4 -6.05 -4.43 -5.22
N GLN A 5 -6.37 -5.06 -6.36
CA GLN A 5 -6.72 -4.36 -7.60
C GLN A 5 -8.03 -3.59 -7.47
N SER A 6 -9.04 -4.21 -6.86
CA SER A 6 -10.34 -3.57 -6.63
C SER A 6 -10.21 -2.39 -5.67
N GLN A 7 -9.45 -2.52 -4.58
CA GLN A 7 -9.13 -1.40 -3.69
C GLN A 7 -8.43 -0.26 -4.44
N LEU A 8 -7.42 -0.58 -5.27
CA LEU A 8 -6.73 0.42 -6.07
C LEU A 8 -7.69 1.14 -7.04
N ALA A 9 -8.63 0.41 -7.65
CA ALA A 9 -9.63 0.97 -8.55
C ALA A 9 -10.59 1.95 -7.85
N LEU A 10 -10.97 1.71 -6.60
CA LEU A 10 -11.76 2.67 -5.81
C LEU A 10 -10.98 3.98 -5.60
N PHE A 11 -9.70 3.92 -5.22
CA PHE A 11 -8.85 5.12 -5.12
C PHE A 11 -8.62 5.77 -6.48
N GLY A 12 -8.52 4.97 -7.54
CA GLY A 12 -8.42 5.44 -8.93
C GLY A 12 -9.66 6.20 -9.39
N ALA A 13 -10.85 5.77 -8.97
CA ALA A 13 -12.09 6.49 -9.23
C ALA A 13 -12.10 7.86 -8.52
N ILE A 14 -11.61 7.94 -7.28
CA ILE A 14 -11.45 9.22 -6.57
C ILE A 14 -10.49 10.15 -7.33
N ASP A 15 -9.35 9.63 -7.77
CA ASP A 15 -8.37 10.37 -8.57
C ASP A 15 -9.00 10.91 -9.87
N GLN A 16 -9.75 10.06 -10.57
CA GLN A 16 -10.42 10.44 -11.81
C GLN A 16 -11.46 11.53 -11.61
N GLU A 17 -12.24 11.50 -10.52
CA GLU A 17 -13.20 12.57 -10.20
C GLU A 17 -12.50 13.92 -9.95
N VAL A 18 -11.35 13.92 -9.29
CA VAL A 18 -10.52 15.13 -9.13
C VAL A 18 -10.00 15.64 -10.47
N VAL A 19 -9.53 14.75 -11.35
CA VAL A 19 -9.07 15.10 -12.71
C VAL A 19 -10.21 15.70 -13.52
N ASN A 20 -11.39 15.10 -13.48
CA ASN A 20 -12.58 15.55 -14.20
C ASN A 20 -12.99 16.96 -13.72
N ALA A 21 -13.09 17.16 -12.40
CA ALA A 21 -13.42 18.46 -11.81
C ALA A 21 -12.41 19.55 -12.20
N LYS A 22 -11.11 19.26 -12.13
CA LYS A 22 -10.07 20.21 -12.57
C LYS A 22 -10.16 20.54 -14.06
N THR A 23 -10.50 19.55 -14.88
CA THR A 23 -10.60 19.72 -16.34
C THR A 23 -11.77 20.63 -16.70
N ARG A 24 -12.93 20.42 -16.08
CA ARG A 24 -14.11 21.27 -16.22
C ARG A 24 -13.87 22.72 -15.78
N LEU A 25 -13.25 22.92 -14.62
CA LEU A 25 -12.86 24.26 -14.17
C LEU A 25 -11.90 24.97 -15.14
N ARG A 26 -10.94 24.24 -15.72
CA ARG A 26 -10.03 24.81 -16.74
C ARG A 26 -10.73 25.09 -18.07
N ALA A 27 -11.76 24.34 -18.42
CA ALA A 27 -12.58 24.56 -19.61
C ALA A 27 -13.47 25.80 -19.48
N GLY A 28 -13.60 26.37 -18.27
CA GLY A 28 -14.32 27.61 -18.01
C GLY A 28 -15.74 27.38 -17.49
N ASP A 29 -16.02 26.25 -16.86
CA ASP A 29 -17.29 26.05 -16.15
C ASP A 29 -17.50 27.18 -15.11
N THR A 30 -18.74 27.64 -14.96
CA THR A 30 -19.09 28.76 -14.08
C THR A 30 -20.34 28.47 -13.26
N GLY A 31 -20.62 29.30 -12.26
CA GLY A 31 -21.83 29.18 -11.46
C GLY A 31 -21.85 27.93 -10.59
N ARG A 32 -22.96 27.17 -10.65
CA ARG A 32 -23.18 26.00 -9.78
C ARG A 32 -22.20 24.87 -10.06
N ASP A 33 -21.89 24.59 -11.32
CA ASP A 33 -21.05 23.46 -11.70
C ASP A 33 -19.60 23.68 -11.24
N ALA A 34 -19.08 24.91 -11.42
CA ALA A 34 -17.78 25.31 -10.88
C ALA A 34 -17.70 25.23 -9.34
N ALA A 35 -18.81 25.54 -8.65
CA ALA A 35 -18.88 25.42 -7.20
C ALA A 35 -18.85 23.96 -6.74
N ILE A 36 -19.53 23.06 -7.46
CA ILE A 36 -19.50 21.61 -7.21
C ILE A 36 -18.09 21.06 -7.44
N ASP A 37 -17.45 21.41 -8.55
CA ASP A 37 -16.10 20.94 -8.87
C ASP A 37 -15.06 21.40 -7.85
N SER A 38 -15.15 22.66 -7.41
CA SER A 38 -14.29 23.18 -6.34
C SER A 38 -14.54 22.44 -5.02
N ALA A 39 -15.81 22.17 -4.69
CA ALA A 39 -16.18 21.42 -3.50
C ALA A 39 -15.66 19.98 -3.53
N VAL A 40 -15.68 19.30 -4.68
CA VAL A 40 -15.09 17.96 -4.85
C VAL A 40 -13.58 18.00 -4.58
N ILE A 41 -12.85 18.94 -5.19
CA ILE A 41 -11.40 19.10 -5.02
C ILE A 41 -11.05 19.37 -3.55
N ASP A 42 -11.78 20.27 -2.89
CA ASP A 42 -11.55 20.62 -1.48
C ASP A 42 -11.92 19.48 -0.52
N MET A 43 -13.02 18.77 -0.80
CA MET A 43 -13.44 17.61 -0.01
C MET A 43 -12.40 16.49 -0.14
N VAL A 44 -12.03 16.11 -1.36
CA VAL A 44 -11.00 15.07 -1.57
C VAL A 44 -9.67 15.49 -0.96
N GLY A 45 -9.28 16.77 -1.02
CA GLY A 45 -8.06 17.25 -0.37
C GLY A 45 -8.04 17.10 1.16
N ARG A 46 -9.21 17.17 1.82
CA ARG A 46 -9.35 16.95 3.27
C ARG A 46 -9.28 15.48 3.67
N PHE A 47 -9.69 14.56 2.79
CA PHE A 47 -9.61 13.12 3.01
C PHE A 47 -8.28 12.52 2.53
N LEU A 48 -7.76 12.99 1.40
CA LEU A 48 -6.54 12.50 0.76
C LEU A 48 -5.53 13.67 0.66
N PRO A 49 -4.90 14.09 1.76
CA PRO A 49 -3.91 15.17 1.70
C PRO A 49 -2.80 14.86 0.70
N GLY A 50 -2.53 15.80 -0.19
CA GLY A 50 -1.51 15.64 -1.23
C GLY A 50 -1.97 14.90 -2.49
N SER A 51 -3.28 14.69 -2.70
CA SER A 51 -3.83 14.13 -3.95
C SER A 51 -4.46 15.17 -4.89
N THR A 52 -4.71 16.40 -4.44
CA THR A 52 -5.48 17.39 -5.21
C THR A 52 -4.69 18.60 -5.67
N GLY A 53 -3.42 18.76 -5.27
CA GLY A 53 -2.54 19.83 -5.74
C GLY A 53 -2.05 19.69 -7.18
N PHE A 54 -1.10 20.54 -7.56
CA PHE A 54 -0.47 20.50 -8.88
C PHE A 54 0.39 19.24 -9.03
N GLY A 55 0.16 18.45 -10.08
CA GLY A 55 0.86 17.18 -10.33
C GLY A 55 0.54 16.08 -9.32
N GLN A 56 -0.54 16.23 -8.53
CA GLN A 56 -0.93 15.29 -7.48
C GLN A 56 -2.11 14.39 -7.85
N SER A 57 -2.77 14.66 -8.98
CA SER A 57 -3.90 13.89 -9.52
C SER A 57 -3.60 13.40 -10.94
N GLY A 58 -4.30 12.36 -11.39
CA GLY A 58 -4.08 11.70 -12.68
C GLY A 58 -3.11 10.53 -12.61
N TRP A 59 -2.72 10.14 -11.39
CA TRP A 59 -1.78 9.04 -11.18
C TRP A 59 -2.36 7.69 -11.60
N TYR A 60 -3.68 7.50 -11.50
CA TYR A 60 -4.29 6.21 -11.80
C TYR A 60 -4.18 5.89 -13.30
N GLN A 61 -4.39 6.89 -14.16
CA GLN A 61 -4.21 6.75 -15.60
C GLN A 61 -2.74 6.42 -15.97
N GLU A 62 -1.77 7.02 -15.28
CA GLU A 62 -0.34 6.69 -15.49
C GLU A 62 -0.05 5.22 -15.16
N LEU A 63 -0.62 4.69 -14.07
CA LEU A 63 -0.50 3.28 -13.72
C LEU A 63 -1.15 2.36 -14.77
N GLN A 64 -2.33 2.72 -15.27
CA GLN A 64 -2.99 1.96 -16.33
C GLN A 64 -2.13 1.88 -17.59
N VAL A 65 -1.53 3.00 -18.01
CA VAL A 65 -0.63 3.06 -19.17
C VAL A 65 0.63 2.21 -18.96
N LEU A 66 1.26 2.30 -17.78
CA LEU A 66 2.43 1.49 -17.46
C LEU A 66 2.09 0.00 -17.55
N VAL A 67 1.02 -0.44 -16.87
CA VAL A 67 0.65 -1.86 -16.84
C VAL A 67 0.28 -2.38 -18.23
N GLN A 68 -0.45 -1.59 -19.03
CA GLN A 68 -0.76 -1.97 -20.41
C GLN A 68 0.50 -2.13 -21.26
N SER A 69 1.48 -1.24 -21.09
CA SER A 69 2.77 -1.34 -21.79
C SER A 69 3.53 -2.61 -21.39
N GLN A 70 3.54 -2.97 -20.11
CA GLN A 70 4.22 -4.16 -19.60
C GLN A 70 3.53 -5.46 -19.99
N ALA A 71 2.20 -5.53 -19.86
CA ALA A 71 1.42 -6.71 -20.25
C ALA A 71 1.57 -7.03 -21.74
N SER A 72 1.77 -6.01 -22.59
CA SER A 72 2.02 -6.18 -24.03
C SER A 72 3.39 -6.80 -24.35
N HIS A 73 4.34 -6.78 -23.40
CA HIS A 73 5.68 -7.35 -23.57
C HIS A 73 5.81 -8.81 -23.08
N SER A 74 4.83 -9.31 -22.34
CA SER A 74 4.78 -10.70 -21.88
C SER A 74 4.02 -11.54 -22.91
N SER A 75 4.71 -12.48 -23.56
CA SER A 75 4.20 -13.30 -24.67
C SER A 75 3.03 -14.23 -24.30
N ASP A 76 2.76 -14.43 -23.00
CA ASP A 76 1.75 -15.36 -22.47
C ASP A 76 0.58 -14.68 -21.75
N SER A 77 0.62 -13.35 -21.55
CA SER A 77 -0.45 -12.63 -20.85
C SER A 77 -1.27 -11.79 -21.83
N GLY A 78 -2.55 -12.13 -21.98
CA GLY A 78 -3.51 -11.22 -22.62
C GLY A 78 -3.48 -9.84 -21.97
N ALA A 79 -3.88 -8.80 -22.72
CA ALA A 79 -3.88 -7.42 -22.24
C ALA A 79 -4.60 -7.32 -20.88
N PHE A 80 -3.88 -6.87 -19.85
CA PHE A 80 -4.46 -6.64 -18.52
C PHE A 80 -5.11 -5.26 -18.47
N THR A 81 -6.30 -5.21 -17.90
CA THR A 81 -6.99 -3.96 -17.57
C THR A 81 -7.40 -4.02 -16.12
N PHE A 82 -7.17 -2.93 -15.38
CA PHE A 82 -7.72 -2.76 -14.04
C PHE A 82 -9.25 -2.86 -14.06
N PRO A 83 -9.87 -3.32 -12.96
CA PRO A 83 -11.32 -3.39 -12.90
C PRO A 83 -11.91 -1.98 -12.97
N ASP A 84 -13.07 -1.84 -13.60
CA ASP A 84 -13.86 -0.62 -13.48
C ASP A 84 -14.48 -0.52 -12.08
N LEU A 85 -15.06 0.64 -11.75
CA LEU A 85 -15.60 0.89 -10.41
C LEU A 85 -16.69 -0.12 -10.03
N ARG A 86 -17.57 -0.50 -10.95
CA ARG A 86 -18.65 -1.47 -10.66
C ARG A 86 -18.04 -2.81 -10.28
N THR A 87 -17.18 -3.33 -11.15
CA THR A 87 -16.49 -4.60 -10.94
C THR A 87 -15.69 -4.58 -9.64
N ALA A 88 -15.02 -3.46 -9.34
CA ALA A 88 -14.26 -3.32 -8.11
C ALA A 88 -15.15 -3.34 -6.85
N VAL A 89 -16.28 -2.64 -6.88
CA VAL A 89 -17.25 -2.62 -5.76
C VAL A 89 -17.87 -4.01 -5.57
N ASP A 90 -18.28 -4.67 -6.65
CA ASP A 90 -18.87 -6.01 -6.61
C ASP A 90 -17.84 -7.03 -6.08
N ASP A 91 -16.60 -7.01 -6.61
CA ASP A 91 -15.50 -7.89 -6.15
C ASP A 91 -15.15 -7.68 -4.67
N LEU A 92 -15.28 -6.46 -4.16
CA LEU A 92 -15.00 -6.15 -2.75
C LEU A 92 -16.19 -6.46 -1.85
N ALA A 93 -17.42 -6.45 -2.34
CA ALA A 93 -18.61 -6.78 -1.57
C ALA A 93 -18.85 -8.30 -1.49
N GLU A 94 -18.41 -9.07 -2.49
CA GLU A 94 -18.65 -10.51 -2.58
C GLU A 94 -17.43 -11.35 -2.19
N ARG A 95 -17.66 -12.41 -1.41
CA ARG A 95 -16.65 -13.45 -1.18
C ARG A 95 -16.63 -14.40 -2.38
N HIS A 96 -15.47 -14.56 -3.02
CA HIS A 96 -15.34 -15.39 -4.21
C HIS A 96 -14.79 -16.79 -3.93
N ASP A 97 -14.16 -16.99 -2.77
CA ASP A 97 -13.55 -18.26 -2.37
C ASP A 97 -13.91 -18.59 -0.91
N ASP A 98 -14.37 -19.82 -0.68
CA ASP A 98 -14.69 -20.33 0.66
C ASP A 98 -13.46 -20.38 1.57
N GLU A 99 -12.25 -20.45 1.01
CA GLU A 99 -10.98 -20.41 1.74
C GLU A 99 -10.51 -18.98 2.08
N GLU A 100 -11.10 -17.95 1.47
CA GLU A 100 -10.70 -16.56 1.67
C GLU A 100 -11.01 -16.06 3.08
N THR A 101 -10.00 -15.78 3.91
CA THR A 101 -10.24 -15.25 5.26
C THR A 101 -10.25 -13.73 5.24
N ASP A 102 -11.39 -13.13 5.57
CA ASP A 102 -11.55 -11.66 5.66
C ASP A 102 -11.24 -11.11 7.07
N ASP A 103 -10.85 -11.97 8.02
CA ASP A 103 -10.55 -11.59 9.39
C ASP A 103 -9.47 -10.50 9.44
N ARG A 104 -9.89 -9.32 9.89
CA ARG A 104 -9.10 -8.09 9.98
C ARG A 104 -8.32 -7.77 8.71
N ASP A 105 -8.93 -7.97 7.54
CA ASP A 105 -8.27 -7.69 6.26
C ASP A 105 -8.07 -6.17 6.05
N PRO A 106 -6.82 -5.70 6.00
CA PRO A 106 -6.53 -4.28 5.84
C PRO A 106 -6.86 -3.71 4.45
N ILE A 107 -6.89 -4.55 3.41
CA ILE A 107 -7.29 -4.13 2.06
C ILE A 107 -8.77 -3.74 2.07
N LEU A 108 -9.61 -4.54 2.72
CA LEU A 108 -11.04 -4.25 2.89
C LEU A 108 -11.24 -2.99 3.76
N ALA A 109 -10.46 -2.82 4.82
CA ALA A 109 -10.52 -1.62 5.66
C ALA A 109 -10.21 -0.32 4.87
N ARG A 110 -9.19 -0.34 4.00
CA ARG A 110 -8.87 0.78 3.11
C ARG A 110 -9.90 0.98 2.00
N ALA A 111 -10.48 -0.10 1.49
CA ALA A 111 -11.57 -0.03 0.53
C ALA A 111 -12.80 0.66 1.14
N THR A 112 -13.13 0.39 2.39
CA THR A 112 -14.20 1.10 3.13
C THR A 112 -13.92 2.59 3.22
N TYR A 113 -12.67 2.98 3.52
CA TYR A 113 -12.29 4.40 3.51
C TYR A 113 -12.51 5.05 2.14
N ALA A 114 -12.06 4.39 1.06
CA ALA A 114 -12.26 4.89 -0.30
C ALA A 114 -13.74 4.96 -0.69
N ALA A 115 -14.55 3.97 -0.29
CA ALA A 115 -15.98 3.94 -0.53
C ALA A 115 -16.70 5.13 0.13
N VAL A 116 -16.34 5.48 1.37
CA VAL A 116 -16.90 6.65 2.06
C VAL A 116 -16.53 7.95 1.33
N VAL A 117 -15.29 8.08 0.84
CA VAL A 117 -14.90 9.26 0.05
C VAL A 117 -15.70 9.33 -1.25
N LEU A 118 -15.85 8.20 -1.97
CA LEU A 118 -16.64 8.13 -3.21
C LEU A 118 -18.11 8.47 -2.98
N ASP A 119 -18.74 7.95 -1.92
CA ASP A 119 -20.12 8.29 -1.56
C ASP A 119 -20.28 9.81 -1.37
N LYS A 120 -19.33 10.44 -0.67
CA LYS A 120 -19.34 11.90 -0.48
C LYS A 120 -19.16 12.67 -1.79
N ILE A 121 -18.35 12.18 -2.74
CA ILE A 121 -18.27 12.77 -4.09
C ILE A 121 -19.63 12.65 -4.78
N TYR A 122 -20.23 11.47 -4.75
CA TYR A 122 -21.48 11.18 -5.46
C TYR A 122 -22.71 11.86 -4.87
N ARG A 123 -22.70 12.22 -3.59
CA ARG A 123 -23.70 13.16 -3.02
C ARG A 123 -23.62 14.56 -3.64
N LEU A 124 -22.46 14.98 -4.14
CA LEU A 124 -22.26 16.28 -4.79
C LEU A 124 -22.52 16.21 -6.31
N THR A 125 -22.06 15.14 -6.97
CA THR A 125 -22.04 15.04 -8.44
C THR A 125 -23.17 14.18 -9.02
N GLY A 126 -23.86 13.42 -8.17
CA GLY A 126 -24.74 12.32 -8.58
C GLY A 126 -23.95 11.00 -8.73
N PRO A 127 -24.46 9.88 -8.21
CA PRO A 127 -23.80 8.58 -8.35
C PRO A 127 -23.90 8.07 -9.80
N PRO A 128 -22.90 7.28 -10.26
CA PRO A 128 -23.07 6.44 -11.45
C PRO A 128 -24.28 5.51 -11.28
N GLU A 129 -25.00 5.26 -12.37
CA GLU A 129 -26.24 4.47 -12.33
C GLU A 129 -25.99 3.09 -11.73
N GLY A 130 -26.73 2.74 -10.68
CA GLY A 130 -26.69 1.41 -10.05
C GLY A 130 -25.35 1.05 -9.39
N ILE A 131 -24.53 2.03 -8.99
CA ILE A 131 -23.33 1.80 -8.18
C ILE A 131 -23.50 2.48 -6.83
N SER A 132 -23.38 1.73 -5.75
CA SER A 132 -23.27 2.26 -4.38
C SER A 132 -21.94 1.80 -3.79
N PRO A 133 -20.94 2.68 -3.63
CA PRO A 133 -19.65 2.30 -3.06
C PRO A 133 -19.78 1.70 -1.66
N LEU A 134 -20.83 2.08 -0.90
CA LEU A 134 -21.02 1.65 0.47
C LEU A 134 -21.41 0.17 0.63
N THR A 135 -21.71 -0.55 -0.46
CA THR A 135 -21.98 -2.00 -0.38
C THR A 135 -20.78 -2.81 0.12
N VAL A 136 -19.57 -2.24 0.11
CA VAL A 136 -18.36 -2.90 0.65
C VAL A 136 -18.32 -2.95 2.19
N LEU A 137 -19.18 -2.18 2.89
CA LEU A 137 -19.13 -2.03 4.34
C LEU A 137 -19.41 -3.35 5.07
N ASP A 138 -20.50 -4.04 4.75
CA ASP A 138 -20.96 -5.20 5.52
C ASP A 138 -19.90 -6.30 5.59
N ARG A 139 -19.36 -6.68 4.42
CA ARG A 139 -18.28 -7.67 4.33
C ARG A 139 -17.05 -7.21 5.08
N THR A 140 -16.67 -5.95 4.93
CA THR A 140 -15.49 -5.42 5.63
C THR A 140 -15.69 -5.53 7.13
N LEU A 141 -16.76 -4.94 7.66
CA LEU A 141 -17.00 -4.82 9.09
C LEU A 141 -17.14 -6.20 9.77
N ALA A 142 -17.69 -7.20 9.08
CA ALA A 142 -17.78 -8.58 9.55
C ALA A 142 -16.43 -9.18 9.98
N GLY A 143 -15.31 -8.74 9.38
CA GLY A 143 -13.97 -9.19 9.76
C GLY A 143 -13.33 -8.43 10.92
N TRP A 144 -13.93 -7.35 11.42
CA TRP A 144 -13.29 -6.45 12.39
C TRP A 144 -14.01 -6.33 13.74
N THR A 145 -15.24 -6.82 13.84
CA THR A 145 -16.05 -6.73 15.06
C THR A 145 -16.84 -8.01 15.31
N ASP A 146 -17.19 -8.24 16.59
CA ASP A 146 -18.16 -9.25 17.00
C ASP A 146 -19.59 -8.65 17.15
N GLU A 147 -19.73 -7.33 16.95
CA GLU A 147 -21.03 -6.65 17.01
C GLU A 147 -21.93 -6.99 15.81
N PRO A 148 -23.27 -6.88 15.94
CA PRO A 148 -24.18 -7.04 14.80
C PRO A 148 -23.84 -6.06 13.67
N ILE A 149 -23.60 -6.59 12.47
CA ILE A 149 -23.09 -5.82 11.32
C ILE A 149 -24.10 -4.79 10.84
N ASP A 150 -25.38 -5.14 10.72
CA ASP A 150 -26.44 -4.23 10.28
C ASP A 150 -26.49 -2.95 11.14
N ASP A 151 -26.35 -3.07 12.47
CA ASP A 151 -26.35 -1.94 13.40
C ASP A 151 -25.07 -1.09 13.27
N LEU A 152 -23.93 -1.71 12.97
CA LEU A 152 -22.67 -1.00 12.78
C LEU A 152 -22.62 -0.27 11.43
N THR A 153 -23.05 -0.92 10.35
CA THR A 153 -23.19 -0.31 9.02
C THR A 153 -24.12 0.89 9.11
N PHE A 154 -25.32 0.73 9.69
CA PHE A 154 -26.27 1.84 9.85
C PHE A 154 -25.67 3.02 10.64
N ARG A 155 -24.97 2.75 11.75
CA ARG A 155 -24.31 3.81 12.54
C ARG A 155 -23.26 4.53 11.72
N LEU A 156 -22.38 3.81 11.02
CA LEU A 156 -21.34 4.42 10.20
C LEU A 156 -21.95 5.28 9.08
N GLU A 157 -22.93 4.75 8.36
CA GLU A 157 -23.66 5.45 7.30
C GLU A 157 -24.34 6.73 7.80
N SER A 158 -24.97 6.66 8.98
CA SER A 158 -25.63 7.82 9.60
C SER A 158 -24.68 8.96 9.98
N GLN A 159 -23.38 8.67 10.11
CA GLN A 159 -22.35 9.64 10.48
C GLN A 159 -21.56 10.15 9.28
N ILE A 160 -21.74 9.58 8.09
CA ILE A 160 -20.95 9.95 6.90
C ILE A 160 -20.99 11.45 6.65
N ASP A 161 -22.13 12.11 6.83
CA ASP A 161 -22.26 13.56 6.58
C ASP A 161 -21.42 14.41 7.54
N ASP A 162 -21.22 13.95 8.78
CA ASP A 162 -20.43 14.63 9.80
C ASP A 162 -18.93 14.36 9.65
N ILE A 163 -18.54 13.28 8.97
CA ILE A 163 -17.15 12.97 8.63
C ILE A 163 -16.73 13.89 7.48
N ASN A 164 -15.86 14.87 7.78
CA ASN A 164 -15.50 15.95 6.86
C ASN A 164 -14.01 16.01 6.51
N SER A 165 -13.23 15.12 7.10
CA SER A 165 -11.79 15.03 6.91
C SER A 165 -11.28 13.64 7.24
N ARG A 166 -10.03 13.40 6.86
CA ARG A 166 -9.29 12.21 7.28
C ARG A 166 -9.21 12.05 8.80
N ALA A 167 -9.09 13.15 9.54
CA ALA A 167 -9.01 13.10 11.00
C ALA A 167 -10.36 12.66 11.61
N ASP A 168 -11.46 13.21 11.10
CA ASP A 168 -12.81 12.83 11.53
C ASP A 168 -13.10 11.36 11.22
N TRP A 169 -12.63 10.85 10.07
CA TRP A 169 -12.74 9.44 9.73
C TRP A 169 -12.04 8.57 10.77
N VAL A 170 -10.78 8.86 11.08
CA VAL A 170 -10.00 8.05 12.05
C VAL A 170 -10.70 8.02 13.41
N LEU A 171 -11.18 9.18 13.89
CA LEU A 171 -11.90 9.26 15.16
C LEU A 171 -13.21 8.46 15.14
N SER A 172 -13.96 8.54 14.03
CA SER A 172 -15.23 7.83 13.89
C SER A 172 -15.01 6.32 13.75
N ALA A 173 -14.09 5.90 12.90
CA ALA A 173 -13.72 4.50 12.72
C ALA A 173 -13.22 3.87 14.02
N GLU A 174 -12.45 4.62 14.82
CA GLU A 174 -11.98 4.17 16.14
C GLU A 174 -13.14 4.05 17.13
N MET A 175 -14.07 4.99 17.13
CA MET A 175 -15.24 4.99 18.02
C MET A 175 -16.22 3.85 17.70
N PHE A 176 -16.52 3.61 16.43
CA PHE A 176 -17.58 2.69 16.02
C PHE A 176 -17.07 1.26 15.82
N VAL A 177 -15.87 1.08 15.26
CA VAL A 177 -15.34 -0.25 14.91
C VAL A 177 -14.19 -0.63 15.82
N GLY A 178 -13.26 0.31 16.08
CA GLY A 178 -12.14 0.12 16.99
C GLY A 178 -10.81 0.60 16.42
N GLY A 179 -9.85 0.83 17.33
CA GLY A 179 -8.52 1.33 16.99
C GLY A 179 -7.76 0.53 15.93
N PRO A 180 -7.77 -0.83 15.93
CA PRO A 180 -7.14 -1.62 14.88
C PRO A 180 -7.69 -1.33 13.48
N PHE A 181 -9.02 -1.25 13.32
CA PHE A 181 -9.67 -0.93 12.05
C PHE A 181 -9.34 0.50 11.60
N ALA A 182 -9.40 1.46 12.51
CA ALA A 182 -9.06 2.86 12.22
C ALA A 182 -7.61 3.01 11.72
N ARG A 183 -6.67 2.24 12.28
CA ARG A 183 -5.27 2.21 11.80
C ARG A 183 -5.14 1.55 10.44
N ALA A 184 -5.78 0.40 10.22
CA ALA A 184 -5.68 -0.35 8.97
C ALA A 184 -6.36 0.38 7.79
N SER A 185 -7.49 1.06 8.03
CA SER A 185 -8.24 1.80 7.02
C SER A 185 -7.55 3.06 6.51
N LYS A 186 -6.48 3.52 7.17
CA LYS A 186 -5.79 4.76 6.86
C LYS A 186 -4.75 4.54 5.73
N PRO A 187 -5.01 4.93 4.47
CA PRO A 187 -4.01 4.80 3.41
C PRO A 187 -2.81 5.72 3.67
N CYS A 188 -1.59 5.32 3.35
CA CYS A 188 -0.49 6.29 3.40
C CYS A 188 -0.55 7.27 2.23
N PHE A 189 0.16 8.39 2.37
CA PHE A 189 0.46 9.30 1.27
C PHE A 189 1.95 9.60 1.32
N GLY A 190 2.67 9.19 0.28
CA GLY A 190 4.10 9.42 0.19
C GLY A 190 4.41 10.92 0.11
N ALA A 191 5.54 11.31 0.69
CA ALA A 191 6.14 12.61 0.42
C ALA A 191 6.91 12.55 -0.89
N LEU A 192 7.28 13.71 -1.43
CA LEU A 192 8.21 13.80 -2.55
C LEU A 192 9.57 14.30 -2.04
N ARG A 193 10.64 13.62 -2.44
CA ARG A 193 12.01 14.03 -2.15
C ARG A 193 12.81 14.18 -3.43
N LYS A 194 13.65 15.20 -3.50
CA LYS A 194 14.55 15.41 -4.63
C LYS A 194 15.88 14.72 -4.36
N VAL A 195 16.32 13.85 -5.27
CA VAL A 195 17.60 13.13 -5.25
C VAL A 195 18.23 13.27 -6.63
N ASP A 196 19.47 13.74 -6.69
CA ASP A 196 20.23 13.96 -7.94
C ASP A 196 19.45 14.68 -9.05
N GLY A 197 18.72 15.72 -8.67
CA GLY A 197 17.92 16.51 -9.62
C GLY A 197 16.53 15.93 -9.93
N LYS A 198 16.26 14.67 -9.57
CA LYS A 198 14.99 13.98 -9.85
C LYS A 198 14.08 13.97 -8.61
N TYR A 199 12.79 14.20 -8.81
CA TYR A 199 11.80 13.95 -7.76
C TYR A 199 11.52 12.44 -7.68
N CYS A 200 11.48 11.92 -6.46
CA CYS A 200 11.22 10.53 -6.12
C CYS A 200 10.10 10.48 -5.07
N ALA A 201 9.33 9.40 -5.08
CA ALA A 201 8.42 9.08 -3.99
C ALA A 201 9.25 8.74 -2.74
N TYR A 202 8.86 9.28 -1.59
CA TYR A 202 9.47 9.00 -0.31
C TYR A 202 8.41 8.60 0.70
N ILE A 203 8.47 7.36 1.15
CA ILE A 203 7.49 6.79 2.07
C ILE A 203 8.24 6.35 3.32
N THR A 204 7.66 6.65 4.48
CA THR A 204 8.15 6.17 5.76
C THR A 204 7.00 5.57 6.54
N THR A 205 7.27 4.47 7.23
CA THR A 205 6.33 3.88 8.17
C THR A 205 6.95 3.80 9.55
N ASP A 206 6.13 3.87 10.58
CA ASP A 206 6.54 3.83 11.97
C ASP A 206 5.40 3.19 12.77
N ASP A 207 5.61 1.97 13.23
CA ASP A 207 4.62 1.23 13.99
C ASP A 207 5.23 0.54 15.21
N THR A 208 4.38 0.21 16.17
CA THR A 208 4.76 -0.46 17.41
C THR A 208 3.94 -1.72 17.62
N ALA A 209 4.58 -2.76 18.15
CA ALA A 209 3.95 -4.00 18.57
C ALA A 209 4.42 -4.35 19.98
N ASP A 210 3.52 -4.25 20.96
CA ASP A 210 3.78 -4.52 22.37
C ASP A 210 3.89 -6.03 22.68
N ASP A 211 3.27 -6.85 21.83
CA ASP A 211 3.19 -8.31 21.91
C ASP A 211 4.36 -9.05 21.22
N LEU A 212 5.23 -8.33 20.52
CA LEU A 212 6.36 -8.91 19.78
C LEU A 212 7.71 -8.52 20.38
N THR A 213 8.72 -9.36 20.17
CA THR A 213 10.12 -9.04 20.44
C THR A 213 10.92 -8.83 19.14
N VAL A 214 12.10 -8.20 19.24
CA VAL A 214 12.98 -8.05 18.08
C VAL A 214 13.38 -9.42 17.51
N ALA A 215 13.55 -10.42 18.38
CA ALA A 215 13.85 -11.79 17.99
C ALA A 215 12.71 -12.45 17.21
N ASP A 216 11.45 -12.06 17.45
CA ASP A 216 10.32 -12.60 16.68
C ASP A 216 10.29 -12.03 15.27
N VAL A 217 10.56 -10.73 15.13
CA VAL A 217 10.69 -10.09 13.81
C VAL A 217 11.91 -10.62 13.05
N ALA A 218 13.02 -10.91 13.74
CA ALA A 218 14.23 -11.48 13.15
C ALA A 218 14.01 -12.82 12.41
N LYS A 219 12.98 -13.59 12.81
CA LYS A 219 12.64 -14.88 12.19
C LYS A 219 12.01 -14.72 10.80
N ILE A 220 11.47 -13.54 10.48
CA ILE A 220 10.72 -13.30 9.23
C ILE A 220 11.30 -12.19 8.35
N VAL A 221 12.07 -11.26 8.93
CA VAL A 221 12.40 -9.97 8.28
C VAL A 221 13.41 -10.05 7.13
N ASP A 222 14.11 -11.19 6.95
CA ASP A 222 15.07 -11.33 5.84
C ASP A 222 14.36 -11.08 4.49
N PRO A 223 14.93 -10.23 3.60
CA PRO A 223 14.34 -9.89 2.30
C PRO A 223 13.93 -11.09 1.46
N ILE A 224 14.63 -12.22 1.57
CA ILE A 224 14.26 -13.44 0.84
C ILE A 224 12.85 -13.94 1.19
N ASN A 225 12.30 -13.61 2.36
CA ASN A 225 10.99 -14.06 2.82
C ASN A 225 9.83 -13.12 2.42
N TRP A 226 10.09 -11.96 1.82
CA TRP A 226 9.06 -10.91 1.70
C TRP A 226 7.82 -11.35 0.91
N HIS A 227 7.99 -12.23 -0.08
CA HIS A 227 6.90 -12.86 -0.83
C HIS A 227 5.96 -13.73 0.02
N ASN A 228 6.45 -14.27 1.16
CA ASN A 228 5.61 -14.99 2.12
C ASN A 228 4.90 -14.07 3.13
N CYS A 229 5.27 -12.78 3.14
CA CYS A 229 4.77 -11.80 4.10
C CYS A 229 3.70 -10.88 3.51
N CYS A 230 3.74 -10.63 2.20
CA CYS A 230 2.82 -9.75 1.51
C CYS A 230 2.68 -10.14 0.04
N SER A 231 1.44 -10.30 -0.44
CA SER A 231 1.13 -10.76 -1.80
C SER A 231 1.58 -9.80 -2.91
N PHE A 232 1.93 -8.57 -2.56
CA PHE A 232 2.51 -7.61 -3.49
C PHE A 232 3.92 -8.00 -3.95
N PHE A 233 4.66 -8.69 -3.09
CA PHE A 233 5.94 -9.29 -3.42
C PHE A 233 5.65 -10.67 -4.01
N CYS A 234 5.74 -10.78 -5.33
CA CYS A 234 5.50 -12.04 -6.02
C CYS A 234 6.63 -13.01 -5.78
N GLU A 235 7.87 -12.50 -5.77
CA GLU A 235 9.05 -13.34 -5.73
C GLU A 235 10.27 -12.56 -5.23
N MET A 236 11.14 -13.25 -4.48
CA MET A 236 12.43 -12.73 -4.01
C MET A 236 13.50 -13.78 -4.32
N GLN A 237 14.31 -13.55 -5.34
CA GLN A 237 15.31 -14.53 -5.82
C GLN A 237 16.72 -14.05 -5.56
N ASN A 238 17.64 -14.98 -5.23
CA ASN A 238 19.06 -14.66 -5.16
C ASN A 238 19.64 -14.37 -6.56
N GLN A 239 20.48 -13.34 -6.65
CA GLN A 239 21.32 -13.08 -7.84
C GLN A 239 22.60 -13.93 -7.81
N ASN A 240 23.34 -13.95 -8.93
CA ASN A 240 24.64 -14.63 -9.04
C ASN A 240 25.79 -13.64 -9.31
N PRO A 241 26.80 -13.53 -8.44
CA PRO A 241 26.91 -14.15 -7.12
C PRO A 241 25.84 -13.65 -6.14
N GLN A 242 25.52 -14.46 -5.13
CA GLN A 242 24.54 -14.13 -4.08
C GLN A 242 24.98 -12.97 -3.18
N PHE A 243 26.29 -12.72 -3.10
CA PHE A 243 26.86 -11.65 -2.29
C PHE A 243 27.83 -10.80 -3.12
N SER A 244 27.84 -9.49 -2.86
CA SER A 244 28.88 -8.57 -3.32
C SER A 244 29.26 -7.64 -2.17
N ASP A 245 30.54 -7.59 -1.82
CA ASP A 245 31.09 -6.73 -0.76
C ASP A 245 30.33 -6.80 0.59
N GLY A 246 29.83 -7.99 0.94
CA GLY A 246 29.06 -8.22 2.18
C GLY A 246 27.56 -7.90 2.09
N TRP A 247 27.09 -7.39 0.96
CA TRP A 247 25.68 -7.19 0.66
C TRP A 247 25.10 -8.46 0.04
N SER A 248 23.95 -8.92 0.52
CA SER A 248 23.18 -9.96 -0.18
C SER A 248 22.47 -9.35 -1.38
N ARG A 249 22.45 -10.04 -2.51
CA ARG A 249 21.92 -9.57 -3.78
C ARG A 249 20.66 -10.34 -4.14
N LEU A 250 19.54 -9.64 -4.31
CA LEU A 250 18.27 -10.25 -4.70
C LEU A 250 17.68 -9.55 -5.91
N VAL A 251 16.84 -10.26 -6.66
CA VAL A 251 15.85 -9.67 -7.57
C VAL A 251 14.51 -9.73 -6.87
N GLU A 252 13.94 -8.55 -6.66
CA GLU A 252 12.59 -8.35 -6.19
C GLU A 252 11.64 -8.34 -7.40
N ARG A 253 10.61 -9.17 -7.36
CA ARG A 253 9.47 -9.09 -8.27
C ARG A 253 8.25 -8.59 -7.51
N ILE A 254 7.73 -7.44 -7.92
CA ILE A 254 6.49 -6.87 -7.35
C ILE A 254 5.38 -6.77 -8.39
N SER A 255 4.15 -6.99 -7.94
CA SER A 255 2.94 -6.78 -8.73
C SER A 255 1.70 -6.79 -7.85
N GLY A 256 0.62 -6.16 -8.34
CA GLY A 256 -0.71 -6.42 -7.81
C GLY A 256 -1.40 -7.64 -8.43
N GLU A 257 -0.84 -8.21 -9.49
CA GLU A 257 -1.32 -9.39 -10.20
C GLU A 257 -0.12 -10.11 -10.85
N CYS A 258 0.54 -10.94 -10.05
CA CYS A 258 1.85 -11.55 -10.35
C CYS A 258 1.89 -12.35 -11.66
N THR A 259 0.74 -12.80 -12.17
CA THR A 259 0.64 -13.58 -13.41
C THR A 259 0.43 -12.73 -14.67
N LYS A 260 0.21 -11.42 -14.54
CA LYS A 260 -0.21 -10.56 -15.66
C LYS A 260 0.75 -9.43 -15.97
N TYR A 261 1.31 -8.80 -14.94
CA TYR A 261 2.32 -7.75 -15.09
C TYR A 261 3.22 -7.77 -13.86
N TYR A 262 4.45 -7.27 -13.94
CA TYR A 262 5.35 -7.19 -12.80
C TYR A 262 6.52 -6.23 -13.07
N LEU A 263 7.12 -5.74 -11.99
CA LEU A 263 8.41 -5.05 -12.01
C LEU A 263 9.45 -5.95 -11.36
N ASP A 264 10.50 -6.27 -12.11
CA ASP A 264 11.69 -6.94 -11.58
C ASP A 264 12.76 -5.89 -11.29
N THR A 265 13.29 -5.88 -10.07
CA THR A 265 14.29 -4.91 -9.59
C THR A 265 15.42 -5.64 -8.87
N ALA A 266 16.65 -5.48 -9.35
CA ALA A 266 17.85 -5.99 -8.74
C ALA A 266 18.29 -5.06 -7.60
N LEU A 267 18.28 -5.59 -6.38
CA LEU A 267 18.57 -4.87 -5.14
C LEU A 267 19.71 -5.54 -4.38
N ILE A 268 20.44 -4.73 -3.61
CA ILE A 268 21.42 -5.18 -2.63
C ILE A 268 20.97 -4.84 -1.22
N PHE A 269 21.24 -5.72 -0.26
CA PHE A 269 20.83 -5.57 1.13
C PHE A 269 22.00 -5.78 2.08
N TRP A 270 22.16 -4.85 3.02
CA TRP A 270 23.10 -4.97 4.13
C TRP A 270 22.36 -5.04 5.45
N LYS A 271 22.76 -6.00 6.28
CA LYS A 271 22.00 -6.46 7.43
C LYS A 271 22.88 -6.52 8.67
N GLN A 272 22.50 -5.83 9.74
CA GLN A 272 23.26 -5.81 10.99
C GLN A 272 22.35 -5.93 12.21
N GLN A 273 22.85 -6.58 13.26
CA GLN A 273 22.30 -6.49 14.62
C GLN A 273 23.22 -5.63 15.50
N LEU A 274 22.65 -4.63 16.18
CA LEU A 274 23.37 -3.73 17.08
C LEU A 274 23.45 -4.31 18.51
N PRO A 275 24.40 -3.82 19.35
CA PRO A 275 24.56 -4.29 20.73
C PRO A 275 23.35 -4.09 21.64
N ASP A 276 22.48 -3.13 21.32
CA ASP A 276 21.22 -2.87 22.03
C ASP A 276 20.10 -3.86 21.65
N GLY A 277 20.40 -4.80 20.74
CA GLY A 277 19.46 -5.79 20.20
C GLY A 277 18.72 -5.33 18.95
N SER A 278 18.85 -4.06 18.52
CA SER A 278 18.20 -3.54 17.31
C SER A 278 18.68 -4.24 16.05
N LEU A 279 17.81 -4.36 15.05
CA LEU A 279 18.12 -4.88 13.71
C LEU A 279 18.00 -3.77 12.67
N TYR A 280 18.97 -3.73 11.77
CA TYR A 280 19.00 -2.82 10.63
C TYR A 280 19.15 -3.58 9.33
N ILE A 281 18.35 -3.19 8.35
CA ILE A 281 18.49 -3.58 6.95
C ILE A 281 18.55 -2.29 6.15
N ASN A 282 19.64 -2.05 5.44
CA ASN A 282 19.73 -1.00 4.42
C ASN A 282 19.70 -1.68 3.06
N TYR A 283 19.10 -1.00 2.07
CA TYR A 283 19.08 -1.53 0.72
C TYR A 283 19.16 -0.41 -0.32
N ASP A 284 19.68 -0.76 -1.49
CA ASP A 284 19.82 0.12 -2.65
C ASP A 284 19.72 -0.71 -3.93
N LEU A 285 19.64 -0.04 -5.08
CA LEU A 285 19.79 -0.68 -6.38
C LEU A 285 21.16 -1.34 -6.50
N ASP A 286 21.17 -2.54 -7.06
CA ASP A 286 22.41 -3.19 -7.43
C ASP A 286 23.09 -2.42 -8.57
N SER A 287 24.41 -2.23 -8.49
CA SER A 287 25.17 -1.66 -9.60
C SER A 287 25.32 -2.64 -10.78
N ASP A 288 25.29 -3.95 -10.50
CA ASP A 288 25.32 -5.02 -11.48
C ASP A 288 23.92 -5.64 -11.59
N ARG A 289 23.00 -4.93 -12.25
CA ARG A 289 21.57 -5.29 -12.30
C ARG A 289 21.33 -6.51 -13.20
N GLN A 290 21.24 -7.70 -12.60
CA GLN A 290 20.91 -8.93 -13.30
C GLN A 290 19.42 -9.25 -13.20
N HIS A 291 18.82 -9.75 -14.28
CA HIS A 291 17.39 -10.11 -14.36
C HIS A 291 16.45 -8.96 -13.93
N ASP A 292 16.82 -7.72 -14.25
CA ASP A 292 16.09 -6.50 -13.90
C ASP A 292 15.31 -5.97 -15.10
N SER A 293 14.10 -5.48 -14.85
CA SER A 293 13.21 -4.90 -15.86
C SER A 293 13.62 -3.50 -16.32
N MET A 294 14.53 -2.86 -15.59
CA MET A 294 15.12 -1.53 -15.80
C MET A 294 14.13 -0.37 -15.76
N TYR A 295 12.90 -0.59 -15.29
CA TYR A 295 11.93 0.49 -15.06
C TYR A 295 12.25 1.30 -13.80
N VAL A 296 12.77 0.66 -12.76
CA VAL A 296 13.08 1.33 -11.49
C VAL A 296 14.41 2.06 -11.61
N GLU A 297 14.38 3.38 -11.48
CA GLU A 297 15.56 4.26 -11.58
C GLU A 297 16.19 4.59 -10.22
N VAL A 298 15.38 4.56 -9.17
CA VAL A 298 15.79 4.76 -7.78
C VAL A 298 14.98 3.79 -6.94
N ASP A 299 15.65 2.99 -6.13
CA ASP A 299 15.02 2.23 -5.05
C ASP A 299 16.03 2.02 -3.92
N SER A 300 15.85 2.77 -2.84
CA SER A 300 16.70 2.68 -1.67
C SER A 300 15.91 2.94 -0.40
N GLY A 301 16.41 2.42 0.71
CA GLY A 301 15.68 2.55 1.95
C GLY A 301 16.32 1.81 3.11
N TYR A 302 15.55 1.74 4.19
CA TYR A 302 15.94 1.00 5.37
C TYR A 302 14.74 0.39 6.08
N ILE A 303 15.03 -0.64 6.88
CA ILE A 303 14.17 -1.19 7.91
C ILE A 303 14.97 -1.17 9.20
N TRP A 304 14.38 -0.59 10.25
CA TRP A 304 14.95 -0.54 11.59
C TRP A 304 13.94 -1.09 12.60
N VAL A 305 14.28 -2.22 13.20
CA VAL A 305 13.53 -2.84 14.28
C VAL A 305 14.28 -2.59 15.59
N SER A 306 13.66 -1.88 16.52
CA SER A 306 14.27 -1.52 17.81
C SER A 306 13.41 -2.01 18.98
N PRO A 307 14.02 -2.43 20.11
CA PRO A 307 13.26 -2.71 21.33
C PRO A 307 12.46 -1.50 21.79
N LEU A 308 11.23 -1.73 22.26
CA LEU A 308 10.40 -0.71 22.92
C LEU A 308 10.35 -0.99 24.43
N GLN A 309 10.43 0.06 25.25
CA GLN A 309 10.37 -0.05 26.70
C GLN A 309 8.93 0.23 27.20
N PRO A 310 8.40 -0.52 28.19
CA PRO A 310 9.04 -1.63 28.90
C PRO A 310 9.07 -2.95 28.11
N ASN A 311 8.14 -3.12 27.15
CA ASN A 311 8.03 -4.30 26.30
C ASN A 311 7.67 -3.88 24.86
N GLY A 312 7.95 -4.77 23.92
CA GLY A 312 7.55 -4.63 22.51
C GLY A 312 8.69 -4.28 21.57
N VAL A 313 8.31 -3.96 20.34
CA VAL A 313 9.17 -3.46 19.28
C VAL A 313 8.59 -2.23 18.64
N ARG A 314 9.48 -1.38 18.11
CA ARG A 314 9.16 -0.34 17.14
C ARG A 314 9.80 -0.70 15.81
N ILE A 315 9.00 -0.72 14.76
CA ILE A 315 9.42 -1.05 13.39
C ILE A 315 9.30 0.23 12.57
N ARG A 316 10.42 0.70 12.04
CA ARG A 316 10.47 1.87 11.16
C ARG A 316 11.00 1.47 9.80
N THR A 317 10.37 1.97 8.74
CA THR A 317 10.85 1.75 7.38
C THR A 317 10.93 3.07 6.63
N SER A 318 11.80 3.10 5.62
CA SER A 318 11.75 4.11 4.58
C SER A 318 11.95 3.47 3.21
N LYS A 319 11.27 4.02 2.21
CA LYS A 319 11.46 3.71 0.79
C LYS A 319 11.54 5.00 0.01
N LEU A 320 12.57 5.13 -0.80
CA LEU A 320 12.74 6.16 -1.80
C LEU A 320 12.67 5.50 -3.17
N GLU A 321 11.67 5.85 -3.97
CA GLU A 321 11.40 5.13 -5.21
C GLU A 321 11.14 6.08 -6.38
N ARG A 322 11.63 5.67 -7.56
CA ARG A 322 11.30 6.30 -8.83
C ARG A 322 11.18 5.25 -9.92
N VAL A 323 10.00 5.18 -10.52
CA VAL A 323 9.72 4.28 -11.65
C VAL A 323 9.63 5.10 -12.94
N ASN A 324 10.43 4.74 -13.94
CA ASN A 324 10.34 5.30 -15.27
C ASN A 324 8.97 4.97 -15.90
N GLY A 325 8.33 5.98 -16.48
CA GLY A 325 6.95 5.89 -16.97
C GLY A 325 5.89 6.31 -15.95
N LEU A 326 6.26 6.55 -14.68
CA LEU A 326 5.38 7.11 -13.66
C LEU A 326 5.88 8.46 -13.16
N SER A 327 4.95 9.34 -12.84
CA SER A 327 5.25 10.51 -12.02
C SER A 327 5.65 10.08 -10.59
N PRO A 328 6.37 10.92 -9.84
CA PRO A 328 6.69 10.66 -8.44
C PRO A 328 5.42 10.48 -7.58
N THR A 329 4.33 11.19 -7.91
CA THR A 329 3.04 11.01 -7.24
C THR A 329 2.44 9.64 -7.55
N ALA A 330 2.46 9.20 -8.81
CA ALA A 330 1.96 7.88 -9.18
C ALA A 330 2.77 6.75 -8.56
N THR A 331 4.10 6.92 -8.47
CA THR A 331 4.97 6.00 -7.72
C THR A 331 4.59 5.97 -6.24
N ALA A 332 4.33 7.13 -5.62
CA ALA A 332 3.89 7.21 -4.23
C ALA A 332 2.53 6.55 -3.99
N ALA A 333 1.57 6.73 -4.91
CA ALA A 333 0.25 6.09 -4.84
C ALA A 333 0.36 4.57 -4.97
N LEU A 334 1.14 4.08 -5.94
CA LEU A 334 1.43 2.66 -6.10
C LEU A 334 1.98 2.07 -4.80
N ALA A 335 3.05 2.66 -4.25
CA ALA A 335 3.67 2.14 -3.05
C ALA A 335 2.74 2.25 -1.82
N CYS A 336 1.96 3.31 -1.68
CA CYS A 336 1.05 3.46 -0.55
C CYS A 336 -0.16 2.53 -0.58
N LEU A 337 -0.70 2.24 -1.76
CA LEU A 337 -1.94 1.47 -1.91
C LEU A 337 -1.71 -0.02 -2.13
N MET A 338 -0.51 -0.41 -2.60
CA MET A 338 -0.21 -1.79 -2.96
C MET A 338 0.53 -2.59 -1.90
N GLY A 339 1.07 -1.97 -0.85
CA GLY A 339 1.59 -2.70 0.32
C GLY A 339 2.82 -2.08 1.00
N TRP A 340 3.62 -1.26 0.29
CA TRP A 340 4.81 -0.63 0.90
C TRP A 340 4.43 0.31 2.06
N GLY A 341 3.30 1.00 1.93
CA GLY A 341 2.76 1.90 2.93
C GLY A 341 2.45 1.26 4.28
N THR A 342 2.37 -0.07 4.34
CA THR A 342 1.98 -0.82 5.53
C THR A 342 3.00 -1.90 5.90
N VAL A 343 4.23 -1.81 5.37
CA VAL A 343 5.28 -2.81 5.61
C VAL A 343 5.55 -3.02 7.10
N ALA A 344 5.67 -1.95 7.90
CA ALA A 344 5.94 -2.10 9.33
C ALA A 344 4.83 -2.87 10.06
N SER A 345 3.58 -2.48 9.84
CA SER A 345 2.42 -2.98 10.60
C SER A 345 1.92 -4.33 10.11
N GLU A 346 1.72 -4.47 8.80
CA GLU A 346 1.06 -5.62 8.17
C GLU A 346 2.07 -6.68 7.76
N MET A 347 3.05 -6.30 6.95
CA MET A 347 4.02 -7.25 6.39
C MET A 347 4.96 -7.79 7.47
N LEU A 348 5.54 -6.93 8.31
CA LEU A 348 6.50 -7.34 9.33
C LEU A 348 5.82 -7.71 10.64
N GLY A 349 5.11 -6.76 11.26
CA GLY A 349 4.41 -7.00 12.53
C GLY A 349 3.31 -8.06 12.42
N GLY A 350 2.43 -7.94 11.41
CA GLY A 350 1.35 -8.89 11.17
C GLY A 350 1.84 -10.31 10.88
N THR A 351 2.82 -10.47 9.99
CA THR A 351 3.41 -11.79 9.69
C THR A 351 4.13 -12.37 10.90
N ALA A 352 4.88 -11.58 11.67
CA ALA A 352 5.53 -12.06 12.88
C ALA A 352 4.51 -12.59 13.90
N ARG A 353 3.39 -11.90 14.12
CA ARG A 353 2.29 -12.40 14.99
C ARG A 353 1.73 -13.72 14.50
N LYS A 354 1.36 -13.80 13.21
CA LYS A 354 0.85 -15.04 12.60
C LYS A 354 1.87 -16.18 12.73
N HIS A 355 3.15 -15.89 12.52
CA HIS A 355 4.25 -16.85 12.65
C HIS A 355 4.42 -17.34 14.10
N MET A 356 4.19 -16.49 15.11
CA MET A 356 4.34 -16.84 16.52
C MET A 356 3.09 -17.53 17.12
N GLN A 357 1.90 -17.18 16.65
CA GLN A 357 0.62 -17.61 17.23
C GLN A 357 0.06 -18.89 16.59
N ASN A 358 0.53 -19.28 15.40
CA ASN A 358 -0.03 -20.43 14.68
C ASN A 358 0.78 -21.74 14.94
N PRO A 359 0.15 -22.82 15.46
CA PRO A 359 0.82 -24.12 15.68
C PRO A 359 1.07 -24.92 14.39
N ASN A 360 0.41 -24.57 13.27
CA ASN A 360 0.72 -25.15 11.97
C ASN A 360 1.94 -24.44 11.39
N LYS A 361 2.99 -25.19 11.03
CA LYS A 361 4.25 -24.64 10.52
C LYS A 361 3.95 -23.68 9.35
N PRO A 362 4.19 -22.36 9.50
CA PRO A 362 4.16 -21.43 8.37
C PRO A 362 5.16 -21.90 7.29
N PRO A 363 5.09 -21.37 6.05
CA PRO A 363 6.13 -21.60 5.06
C PRO A 363 7.50 -21.42 5.71
N ALA A 364 8.49 -22.24 5.32
CA ALA A 364 9.80 -22.23 5.94
C ALA A 364 10.46 -20.86 5.76
N MET A 365 10.30 -19.98 6.74
CA MET A 365 10.93 -18.67 6.78
C MET A 365 12.41 -18.86 7.08
N LEU A 366 13.26 -18.17 6.33
CA LEU A 366 14.69 -18.12 6.60
C LEU A 366 14.96 -17.05 7.65
N PRO A 367 15.66 -17.36 8.76
CA PRO A 367 16.03 -16.34 9.74
C PRO A 367 16.93 -15.28 9.09
N LEU A 368 16.95 -14.08 9.66
CA LEU A 368 17.81 -13.00 9.20
C LEU A 368 19.27 -13.44 9.11
N LEU A 369 19.80 -13.43 7.88
CA LEU A 369 21.22 -13.67 7.63
C LEU A 369 21.97 -12.33 7.68
N LEU A 370 22.79 -12.13 8.71
CA LEU A 370 23.59 -10.91 8.85
C LEU A 370 24.63 -10.78 7.75
N SER A 371 24.88 -9.55 7.33
CA SER A 371 25.99 -9.22 6.46
C SER A 371 27.31 -9.53 7.17
N PRO A 372 28.33 -10.08 6.47
CA PRO A 372 29.66 -10.23 7.02
C PRO A 372 30.19 -8.88 7.55
N ASP A 373 30.95 -8.91 8.65
CA ASP A 373 31.58 -7.73 9.25
C ASP A 373 32.69 -7.15 8.34
N ASN A 374 32.32 -6.58 7.20
CA ASN A 374 33.16 -5.66 6.44
C ASN A 374 32.62 -4.25 6.65
N SER A 375 33.01 -3.68 7.78
CA SER A 375 32.67 -2.33 8.27
C SER A 375 33.13 -1.16 7.38
N SER A 376 33.68 -1.42 6.19
CA SER A 376 34.24 -0.39 5.32
C SER A 376 33.25 0.28 4.38
N ALA A 377 32.01 -0.22 4.24
CA ALA A 377 31.07 0.26 3.23
C ALA A 377 30.19 1.46 3.67
N TYR A 378 30.14 1.79 4.98
CA TYR A 378 29.19 2.77 5.53
C TYR A 378 29.80 3.69 6.62
N GLN A 379 31.11 4.00 6.54
CA GLN A 379 31.70 5.13 7.27
C GLN A 379 31.56 6.43 6.49
#